data_AF-A0A0U9HPZ2-F1
#
_entry.id   AF-A0A0U9HPZ2-F1
#
_cell.length_a   1.000
_cell.length_b   1.000
_cell.length_c   1.000
_cell.angle_alpha   90.00
_cell.angle_beta   90.00
_cell.angle_gamma   90.00
#
_symmetry.space_group_name_H-M   'P 1'
#
loop_
_entity.id
_entity.type
_entity.pdbx_description
1 polymer ?
#
loop_
_entity_poly.entity_id
_entity_poly.type
_entity_poly.pdbx_seq_one_letter_code
_entity_poly.pdbx_strand_id
1 'polypeptide(L)'
;MDLFSKRVSYLHILHNDKPFKSEPQTLFDGNFTELRVVTYVSSPEFFFDRVKKFKKVIAILGEEESAREFYQLDPAFEERFILSAESDPQVLEAIANGVIELRYMKAGERIHSKIYILSDVQGNTRVMVGSANFTSSAFSNRGQFEELIVYDSSYNPSFCDAYIKRFKEIYENSMDFLSEKTKKKIQSLILRAENILIFTPDDRAEAIVEKVQRQIQAGGDAGSLVIEVMNEKERTEKRIMEIERVEKIIENVTKKTKDGYSFEPKQKLITLKEKLKEIVSFSHKRTQGSVKFFMCKIDRAIKEGVSSIKLPKNQTKKGGIHP
;
A
#
# COMPACT_ATOMS: atom_id res chain seq x y z
N MET A 1 -8.37 38.43 10.20
CA MET A 1 -7.92 37.90 8.89
C MET A 1 -6.90 36.82 9.18
N ASP A 2 -7.24 35.57 8.86
CA ASP A 2 -6.42 34.41 9.17
C ASP A 2 -5.30 34.26 8.12
N LEU A 3 -4.08 34.65 8.49
CA LEU A 3 -2.88 34.64 7.64
C LEU A 3 -2.21 33.24 7.56
N PHE A 4 -2.77 32.22 8.21
CA PHE A 4 -2.13 30.91 8.36
C PHE A 4 -3.06 29.73 8.05
N SER A 5 -3.53 29.63 6.81
CA SER A 5 -3.67 28.29 6.19
C SER A 5 -3.65 28.39 4.66
N LYS A 6 -2.45 28.60 4.08
CA LYS A 6 -2.26 28.16 2.70
C LYS A 6 -2.47 26.65 2.70
N ARG A 7 -3.62 26.20 2.19
CA ARG A 7 -3.87 24.78 1.94
C ARG A 7 -2.82 24.32 0.94
N VAL A 8 -1.85 23.56 1.43
CA VAL A 8 -0.83 22.91 0.61
C VAL A 8 -1.56 21.87 -0.24
N SER A 9 -1.43 21.96 -1.57
CA SER A 9 -1.83 20.87 -2.46
C SER A 9 -0.70 19.86 -2.45
N TYR A 10 -0.99 18.70 -1.90
CA TYR A 10 -0.14 17.53 -1.86
C TYR A 10 -0.18 16.77 -3.18
N LEU A 11 -1.32 16.70 -3.87
CA LEU A 11 -1.40 16.15 -5.23
C LEU A 11 -1.39 17.30 -6.25
N HIS A 12 -0.40 17.29 -7.14
CA HIS A 12 -0.31 18.21 -8.26
C HIS A 12 -0.61 17.47 -9.57
N ILE A 13 -1.56 17.98 -10.34
CA ILE A 13 -2.05 17.33 -11.56
C ILE A 13 -1.94 18.29 -12.73
N LEU A 14 -1.31 17.84 -13.81
CA LEU A 14 -1.33 18.50 -15.11
C LEU A 14 -2.21 17.69 -16.06
N HIS A 15 -3.27 18.29 -16.59
CA HIS A 15 -4.13 17.69 -17.61
C HIS A 15 -4.04 18.50 -18.90
N ASN A 16 -3.56 17.88 -19.97
CA ASN A 16 -3.32 18.51 -21.27
C ASN A 16 -2.56 19.85 -21.11
N ASP A 17 -1.41 19.78 -20.44
CA ASP A 17 -0.49 20.89 -20.12
C ASP A 17 -1.06 21.99 -19.21
N LYS A 18 -2.25 21.80 -18.62
CA LYS A 18 -2.88 22.78 -17.73
C LYS A 18 -3.02 22.22 -16.31
N PRO A 19 -2.80 23.05 -15.27
CA PRO A 19 -3.09 22.63 -13.90
C PRO A 19 -4.56 22.23 -13.75
N PHE A 20 -4.79 20.99 -13.32
CA PHE A 20 -6.11 20.45 -13.04
C PHE A 20 -6.49 20.77 -11.59
N LYS A 21 -7.60 21.49 -11.41
CA LYS A 21 -8.02 22.03 -10.10
C LYS A 21 -9.28 21.38 -9.53
N SER A 22 -9.90 20.47 -10.27
CA SER A 22 -11.09 19.74 -9.83
C SER A 22 -10.72 18.56 -8.92
N GLU A 23 -11.73 17.85 -8.42
CA GLU A 23 -11.50 16.65 -7.60
C GLU A 23 -10.75 15.57 -8.41
N PRO A 24 -9.60 15.06 -7.94
CA PRO A 24 -8.79 14.08 -8.67
C PRO A 24 -9.55 12.83 -9.13
N GLN A 25 -10.58 12.43 -8.38
CA GLN A 25 -11.43 11.29 -8.69
C GLN A 25 -12.16 11.43 -10.03
N THR A 26 -12.47 12.68 -10.42
CA THR A 26 -13.17 12.98 -11.69
C THR A 26 -12.33 12.68 -12.93
N LEU A 27 -11.03 12.46 -12.79
CA LEU A 27 -10.17 12.00 -13.88
C LEU A 27 -10.53 10.59 -14.36
N PHE A 28 -11.13 9.78 -13.48
CA PHE A 28 -11.64 8.44 -13.75
C PHE A 28 -13.12 8.43 -14.16
N ASP A 29 -13.74 9.60 -14.31
CA ASP A 29 -15.12 9.74 -14.76
C ASP A 29 -15.18 10.08 -16.25
N GLY A 30 -16.36 9.94 -16.85
CA GLY A 30 -16.60 10.10 -18.28
C GLY A 30 -17.21 8.84 -18.90
N ASN A 31 -17.20 8.76 -20.23
CA ASN A 31 -17.73 7.60 -20.97
C ASN A 31 -16.74 6.42 -21.05
N PHE A 32 -15.68 6.44 -20.23
CA PHE A 32 -14.69 5.36 -20.18
C PHE A 32 -15.29 4.09 -19.60
N THR A 33 -15.10 2.99 -20.31
CA THR A 33 -15.65 1.68 -19.94
C THR A 33 -14.59 0.71 -19.47
N GLU A 34 -13.32 0.94 -19.78
CA GLU A 34 -12.20 0.09 -19.39
C GLU A 34 -11.15 0.86 -18.60
N LEU A 35 -10.50 0.16 -17.67
CA LEU A 35 -9.35 0.65 -16.91
C LEU A 35 -8.20 -0.36 -16.97
N ARG A 36 -7.03 0.10 -17.40
CA ARG A 36 -5.78 -0.65 -17.28
C ARG A 36 -4.87 0.13 -16.35
N VAL A 37 -4.39 -0.52 -15.29
CA VAL A 37 -3.63 0.14 -14.22
C VAL A 37 -2.40 -0.67 -13.83
N VAL A 38 -1.27 0.02 -13.69
CA VAL A 38 -0.07 -0.48 -13.00
C VAL A 38 0.08 0.38 -11.77
N THR A 39 0.01 -0.21 -10.57
CA THR A 39 0.06 0.58 -9.34
C THR A 39 0.31 -0.32 -8.14
N TYR A 40 0.83 0.25 -7.05
CA TYR A 40 0.73 -0.42 -5.76
C TYR A 40 -0.64 -0.14 -5.14
N VAL A 41 -1.27 -1.19 -4.59
CA VAL A 41 -2.56 -1.12 -3.90
C VAL A 41 -2.36 -1.49 -2.44
N SER A 42 -2.51 -0.50 -1.55
CA SER A 42 -2.40 -0.71 -0.10
C SER A 42 -3.70 -1.16 0.58
N SER A 43 -4.86 -0.94 -0.06
CA SER A 43 -6.18 -1.36 0.43
C SER A 43 -7.01 -1.92 -0.73
N PRO A 44 -7.24 -3.24 -0.75
CA PRO A 44 -8.11 -3.89 -1.73
C PRO A 44 -9.55 -3.32 -1.70
N GLU A 45 -10.07 -2.95 -0.52
CA GLU A 45 -11.43 -2.41 -0.39
C GLU A 45 -11.58 -1.09 -1.16
N PHE A 46 -10.61 -0.18 -0.97
CA PHE A 46 -10.57 1.08 -1.71
C PHE A 46 -10.43 0.83 -3.21
N PHE A 47 -9.58 -0.11 -3.60
CA PHE A 47 -9.39 -0.46 -5.01
C PHE A 47 -10.71 -0.94 -5.64
N PHE A 48 -11.38 -1.91 -5.03
CA PHE A 48 -12.61 -2.50 -5.58
C PHE A 48 -13.77 -1.52 -5.64
N ASP A 49 -13.94 -0.65 -4.64
CA ASP A 49 -14.97 0.39 -4.68
C ASP A 49 -14.80 1.34 -5.88
N ARG A 50 -13.57 1.57 -6.31
CA ARG A 50 -13.27 2.47 -7.44
C ARG A 50 -13.35 1.78 -8.80
N VAL A 51 -13.00 0.49 -8.89
CA VAL A 51 -12.91 -0.19 -10.18
C VAL A 51 -14.19 -0.91 -10.60
N LYS A 52 -15.12 -1.22 -9.67
CA LYS A 52 -16.36 -1.96 -9.97
C LYS A 52 -17.30 -1.28 -10.98
N LYS A 53 -17.12 0.02 -11.24
CA LYS A 53 -17.90 0.77 -12.25
C LYS A 53 -17.49 0.49 -13.69
N PHE A 54 -16.31 -0.09 -13.92
CA PHE A 54 -15.79 -0.35 -15.26
C PHE A 54 -16.26 -1.73 -15.77
N LYS A 55 -16.45 -1.84 -17.09
CA LYS A 55 -16.81 -3.08 -17.78
C LYS A 55 -15.64 -4.05 -17.96
N LYS A 56 -14.41 -3.54 -17.90
CA LYS A 56 -13.17 -4.33 -17.91
C LYS A 56 -12.10 -3.59 -17.12
N VAL A 57 -11.40 -4.32 -16.27
CA VAL A 57 -10.29 -3.83 -15.46
C VAL A 57 -9.13 -4.80 -15.60
N ILE A 58 -7.94 -4.28 -15.87
CA ILE A 58 -6.68 -5.04 -15.78
C ILE A 58 -5.77 -4.28 -14.82
N ALA A 59 -5.47 -4.88 -13.68
CA ALA A 59 -4.59 -4.29 -12.67
C ALA A 59 -3.34 -5.15 -12.49
N ILE A 60 -2.19 -4.56 -12.82
CA ILE A 60 -0.87 -5.12 -12.53
C ILE A 60 -0.43 -4.51 -11.19
N LEU A 61 -0.48 -5.33 -10.15
CA LEU A 61 -0.20 -4.94 -8.78
C LEU A 61 1.32 -4.89 -8.58
N GLY A 62 1.81 -3.68 -8.34
CA GLY A 62 3.19 -3.43 -7.93
C GLY A 62 3.40 -3.62 -6.44
N GLU A 63 4.63 -3.37 -6.01
CA GLU A 63 5.08 -3.55 -4.62
C GLU A 63 5.29 -2.18 -3.93
N GLU A 64 5.09 -2.11 -2.62
CA GLU A 64 5.34 -0.88 -1.84
C GLU A 64 6.83 -0.69 -1.60
N GLU A 65 7.35 0.54 -1.74
CA GLU A 65 8.72 0.87 -1.33
C GLU A 65 8.97 0.70 0.19
N SER A 66 7.91 0.75 1.02
CA SER A 66 8.00 0.80 2.48
C SER A 66 7.51 -0.46 3.21
N ALA A 67 6.70 -1.28 2.54
CA ALA A 67 6.23 -2.56 3.04
C ALA A 67 7.06 -3.69 2.42
N ARG A 68 8.07 -4.10 3.20
CA ARG A 68 8.37 -5.50 3.54
C ARG A 68 8.09 -6.49 2.38
N GLU A 69 9.17 -6.66 1.63
CA GLU A 69 9.36 -7.35 0.36
C GLU A 69 9.09 -8.86 0.48
N PHE A 70 7.87 -9.41 0.27
CA PHE A 70 7.68 -10.83 -0.13
C PHE A 70 6.27 -11.13 -0.70
N TYR A 71 5.78 -10.38 -1.69
CA TYR A 71 4.38 -10.51 -2.16
C TYR A 71 4.12 -11.66 -3.13
N GLN A 72 5.12 -12.07 -3.91
CA GLN A 72 4.88 -12.93 -5.07
C GLN A 72 4.52 -14.37 -4.70
N LEU A 73 4.95 -14.84 -3.52
CA LEU A 73 4.67 -16.18 -3.01
C LEU A 73 3.85 -16.17 -1.71
N ASP A 74 3.55 -15.01 -1.12
CA ASP A 74 2.76 -14.92 0.10
C ASP A 74 1.27 -15.21 -0.18
N PRO A 75 0.71 -16.34 0.30
CA PRO A 75 -0.70 -16.62 0.13
C PRO A 75 -1.59 -15.64 0.91
N ALA A 76 -1.06 -14.98 1.96
CA ALA A 76 -1.83 -14.03 2.75
C ALA A 76 -2.17 -12.76 1.97
N PHE A 77 -1.36 -12.38 0.96
CA PHE A 77 -1.69 -11.24 0.10
C PHE A 77 -2.86 -11.54 -0.84
N GLU A 78 -2.86 -12.72 -1.47
CA GLU A 78 -3.98 -13.21 -2.26
C GLU A 78 -5.25 -13.32 -1.40
N GLU A 79 -5.12 -13.90 -0.21
CA GLU A 79 -6.22 -14.03 0.75
C GLU A 79 -6.83 -12.67 1.13
N ARG A 80 -6.01 -11.63 1.36
CA ARG A 80 -6.53 -10.27 1.64
C ARG A 80 -7.39 -9.72 0.50
N PHE A 81 -6.97 -9.88 -0.75
CA PHE A 81 -7.75 -9.45 -1.90
C PHE A 81 -9.06 -10.22 -2.03
N ILE A 82 -9.03 -11.53 -1.80
CA ILE A 82 -10.22 -12.36 -1.88
C ILE A 82 -11.21 -12.05 -0.75
N LEU A 83 -10.75 -11.98 0.50
CA LEU A 83 -11.60 -11.61 1.66
C LEU A 83 -12.26 -10.23 1.46
N SER A 84 -11.54 -9.29 0.85
CA SER A 84 -12.10 -7.98 0.51
C SER A 84 -13.20 -8.10 -0.55
N ALA A 85 -12.96 -8.90 -1.60
CA ALA A 85 -13.94 -9.15 -2.65
C ALA A 85 -15.18 -9.92 -2.16
N GLU A 86 -15.05 -10.82 -1.18
CA GLU A 86 -16.19 -11.54 -0.58
C GLU A 86 -17.23 -10.60 0.05
N SER A 87 -16.80 -9.42 0.50
CA SER A 87 -17.70 -8.42 1.06
C SER A 87 -18.60 -7.74 0.01
N ASP A 88 -18.28 -7.90 -1.28
CA ASP A 88 -19.04 -7.36 -2.42
C ASP A 88 -19.22 -8.43 -3.52
N PRO A 89 -20.38 -9.13 -3.57
CA PRO A 89 -20.61 -10.21 -4.52
C PRO A 89 -20.39 -9.82 -5.99
N GLN A 90 -20.63 -8.55 -6.35
CA GLN A 90 -20.41 -8.07 -7.72
C GLN A 90 -18.93 -8.06 -8.08
N VAL A 91 -18.08 -7.69 -7.13
CA VAL A 91 -16.62 -7.69 -7.30
C VAL A 91 -16.11 -9.12 -7.41
N LEU A 92 -16.59 -10.02 -6.55
CA LEU A 92 -16.20 -11.42 -6.58
C LEU A 92 -16.57 -12.09 -7.91
N GLU A 93 -17.79 -11.83 -8.41
CA GLU A 93 -18.23 -12.30 -9.73
C GLU A 93 -17.41 -11.68 -10.86
N ALA A 94 -17.12 -10.38 -10.79
CA ALA A 94 -16.31 -9.69 -11.78
C ALA A 94 -14.88 -10.26 -11.85
N ILE A 95 -14.29 -10.65 -10.72
CA ILE A 95 -13.00 -11.34 -10.68
C ILE A 95 -13.13 -12.74 -11.31
N ALA A 96 -14.15 -13.51 -10.89
CA ALA A 96 -14.35 -14.89 -11.35
C ALA A 96 -14.58 -15.00 -12.87
N ASN A 97 -15.23 -13.99 -13.45
CA ASN A 97 -15.54 -13.90 -14.88
C ASN A 97 -14.45 -13.17 -15.69
N GLY A 98 -13.37 -12.72 -15.05
CA GLY A 98 -12.27 -12.01 -15.70
C GLY A 98 -12.61 -10.58 -16.15
N VAL A 99 -13.72 -10.01 -15.68
CA VAL A 99 -14.01 -8.58 -15.81
C VAL A 99 -12.98 -7.77 -15.05
N ILE A 100 -12.60 -8.20 -13.84
CA ILE A 100 -11.46 -7.68 -13.08
C ILE A 100 -10.34 -8.70 -13.15
N GLU A 101 -9.26 -8.34 -13.85
CA GLU A 101 -8.06 -9.15 -13.98
C GLU A 101 -6.95 -8.57 -13.10
N LEU A 102 -6.48 -9.37 -12.15
CA LEU A 102 -5.38 -9.01 -11.26
C LEU A 102 -4.11 -9.76 -11.70
N ARG A 103 -2.98 -9.05 -11.75
CA ARG A 103 -1.69 -9.58 -12.19
C ARG A 103 -0.56 -9.13 -11.27
N TYR A 104 0.56 -9.84 -11.27
CA TYR A 104 1.80 -9.49 -10.56
C TYR A 104 3.03 -9.82 -11.39
N MET A 105 4.20 -9.35 -10.97
CA MET A 105 5.46 -9.59 -11.69
C MET A 105 6.06 -10.97 -11.40
N LYS A 106 6.92 -11.45 -12.29
CA LYS A 106 7.71 -12.67 -12.09
C LYS A 106 8.71 -12.51 -10.93
N ALA A 107 9.17 -13.64 -10.42
CA ALA A 107 10.18 -13.77 -9.39
C ALA A 107 11.45 -13.01 -9.76
N GLY A 108 11.89 -12.13 -8.86
CA GLY A 108 13.07 -11.28 -9.05
C GLY A 108 12.83 -10.02 -9.87
N GLU A 109 11.61 -9.79 -10.36
CA GLU A 109 11.23 -8.55 -11.03
C GLU A 109 10.35 -7.68 -10.16
N ARG A 110 10.53 -6.35 -10.27
CA ARG A 110 9.77 -5.36 -9.51
C ARG A 110 9.16 -4.33 -10.44
N ILE A 111 7.93 -3.92 -10.15
CA ILE A 111 7.27 -2.82 -10.84
C ILE A 111 6.88 -1.72 -9.86
N HIS A 112 7.45 -0.53 -10.07
CA HIS A 112 7.16 0.65 -9.26
C HIS A 112 6.45 1.76 -10.04
N SER A 113 6.17 1.53 -11.32
CA SER A 113 5.43 2.47 -12.17
C SER A 113 4.00 2.66 -11.66
N LYS A 114 3.48 3.90 -11.75
CA LYS A 114 2.07 4.20 -11.59
C LYS A 114 1.51 4.70 -12.93
N ILE A 115 0.80 3.83 -13.63
CA ILE A 115 0.27 4.07 -14.97
C ILE A 115 -1.22 3.76 -14.92
N TYR A 116 -2.05 4.69 -15.42
CA TYR A 116 -3.48 4.52 -15.54
C TYR A 116 -3.87 4.81 -16.98
N ILE A 117 -4.58 3.89 -17.61
CA ILE A 117 -5.06 4.02 -18.98
C ILE A 117 -6.56 3.75 -18.94
N LEU A 118 -7.34 4.76 -19.29
CA LEU A 118 -8.78 4.63 -19.47
C LEU A 118 -9.09 4.59 -20.95
N SER A 119 -10.05 3.76 -21.35
CA SER A 119 -10.56 3.71 -22.72
C SER A 119 -12.08 3.59 -22.76
N ASP A 120 -12.69 4.26 -23.73
CA ASP A 120 -14.10 4.12 -24.05
C ASP A 120 -14.32 3.19 -25.25
N VAL A 121 -15.59 2.91 -25.54
CA VAL A 121 -15.99 2.05 -26.67
C VAL A 121 -15.70 2.67 -28.05
N GLN A 122 -15.41 3.97 -28.11
CA GLN A 122 -15.10 4.70 -29.35
C GLN A 122 -13.59 4.76 -29.62
N GLY A 123 -12.76 4.25 -28.70
CA GLY A 123 -11.30 4.26 -28.81
C GLY A 123 -10.65 5.53 -28.28
N ASN A 124 -11.39 6.44 -27.64
CA ASN A 124 -10.77 7.57 -26.94
C ASN A 124 -10.05 7.04 -25.70
N THR A 125 -8.83 7.51 -25.49
CA THR A 125 -8.00 7.08 -24.36
C THR A 125 -7.53 8.24 -23.53
N ARG A 126 -7.49 8.05 -22.22
CA ARG A 126 -6.79 8.93 -21.28
C ARG A 126 -5.68 8.16 -20.61
N VAL A 127 -4.49 8.73 -20.61
CA VAL A 127 -3.33 8.17 -19.91
C VAL A 127 -2.90 9.10 -18.79
N MET A 128 -2.72 8.54 -17.60
CA MET A 128 -2.22 9.22 -16.42
C MET A 128 -0.98 8.51 -15.89
N VAL A 129 0.08 9.26 -15.62
CA VAL A 129 1.35 8.71 -15.11
C VAL A 129 1.93 9.65 -14.07
N GLY A 130 2.54 9.09 -13.02
CA GLY A 130 3.24 9.88 -12.02
C GLY A 130 3.64 9.08 -10.79
N SER A 131 3.64 9.75 -9.64
CA SER A 131 4.02 9.19 -8.33
C SER A 131 2.83 8.65 -7.54
N ALA A 132 1.61 9.14 -7.82
CA ALA A 132 0.41 8.77 -7.08
C ALA A 132 0.00 7.29 -7.30
N ASN A 133 0.06 6.48 -6.22
CA ASN A 133 -0.52 5.13 -6.18
C ASN A 133 -2.06 5.17 -6.12
N PHE A 134 -2.70 4.06 -6.43
CA PHE A 134 -4.17 3.97 -6.45
C PHE A 134 -4.73 3.72 -5.05
N THR A 135 -4.51 4.70 -4.18
CA THR A 135 -4.84 4.64 -2.76
C THR A 135 -5.62 5.86 -2.32
N SER A 136 -6.33 5.73 -1.21
CA SER A 136 -7.01 6.87 -0.58
C SER A 136 -6.02 7.95 -0.17
N SER A 137 -4.83 7.60 0.31
CA SER A 137 -3.81 8.58 0.73
C SER A 137 -3.35 9.47 -0.42
N ALA A 138 -2.96 8.88 -1.56
CA ALA A 138 -2.47 9.62 -2.71
C ALA A 138 -3.55 10.53 -3.33
N PHE A 139 -4.79 10.04 -3.44
CA PHE A 139 -5.90 10.79 -4.04
C PHE A 139 -6.71 11.66 -3.04
N SER A 140 -6.39 11.63 -1.73
CA SER A 140 -7.06 12.48 -0.71
C SER A 140 -6.40 13.83 -0.47
N ASN A 141 -5.29 14.13 -1.17
CA ASN A 141 -4.55 15.38 -1.05
C ASN A 141 -4.06 15.65 0.40
N ARG A 142 -3.52 14.62 1.08
CA ARG A 142 -3.09 14.71 2.49
C ARG A 142 -1.74 14.04 2.71
N GLY A 143 -0.78 14.82 3.22
CA GLY A 143 0.38 14.30 3.95
C GLY A 143 1.53 13.74 3.11
N GLN A 144 1.38 13.61 1.80
CA GLN A 144 2.43 13.17 0.88
C GLN A 144 2.33 13.94 -0.43
N PHE A 145 3.44 14.56 -0.85
CA PHE A 145 3.49 15.22 -2.15
C PHE A 145 3.51 14.17 -3.27
N GLU A 146 2.65 14.36 -4.26
CA GLU A 146 2.40 13.47 -5.37
C GLU A 146 2.16 14.28 -6.64
N GLU A 147 2.45 13.68 -7.78
CA GLU A 147 2.35 14.26 -9.10
C GLU A 147 1.61 13.31 -10.05
N LEU A 148 0.78 13.87 -10.92
CA LEU A 148 0.18 13.17 -12.05
C LEU A 148 0.22 14.04 -13.30
N ILE A 149 0.67 13.46 -14.40
CA ILE A 149 0.54 14.01 -15.74
C ILE A 149 -0.54 13.22 -16.46
N VAL A 150 -1.50 13.93 -17.05
CA VAL A 150 -2.68 13.37 -17.70
C VAL A 150 -2.79 13.91 -19.11
N TYR A 151 -2.89 13.01 -20.08
CA TYR A 151 -3.18 13.36 -21.47
C TYR A 151 -4.36 12.56 -22.00
N ASP A 152 -5.22 13.23 -22.76
CA ASP A 152 -6.20 12.60 -23.63
C ASP A 152 -5.58 12.36 -25.01
N SER A 153 -5.96 11.27 -25.69
CA SER A 153 -5.44 10.95 -27.03
C SER A 153 -5.82 11.99 -28.08
N SER A 154 -6.91 12.73 -27.88
CA SER A 154 -7.29 13.85 -28.74
C SER A 154 -6.32 15.05 -28.65
N TYR A 155 -5.53 15.14 -27.58
CA TYR A 155 -4.58 16.22 -27.35
C TYR A 155 -3.13 15.77 -27.59
N ASN A 156 -2.72 14.64 -26.99
CA ASN A 156 -1.38 14.08 -27.15
C ASN A 156 -1.45 12.56 -27.43
N PRO A 157 -1.72 12.17 -28.68
CA PRO A 157 -1.83 10.75 -29.04
C PRO A 157 -0.51 10.02 -28.84
N SER A 158 0.62 10.65 -29.16
CA SER A 158 1.95 10.03 -29.05
C SER A 158 2.30 9.60 -27.62
N PHE A 159 1.93 10.42 -26.62
CA PHE A 159 2.10 10.06 -25.21
C PHE A 159 1.22 8.87 -24.83
N CYS A 160 -0.03 8.88 -25.29
CA CYS A 160 -0.97 7.81 -25.00
C CYS A 160 -0.49 6.48 -25.60
N ASP A 161 -0.10 6.48 -26.86
CA ASP A 161 0.40 5.30 -27.57
C ASP A 161 1.65 4.71 -26.93
N ALA A 162 2.59 5.58 -26.50
CA ALA A 162 3.81 5.15 -25.82
C ALA A 162 3.51 4.38 -24.52
N TYR A 163 2.59 4.89 -23.70
CA TYR A 163 2.24 4.24 -22.43
C TYR A 163 1.30 3.05 -22.60
N ILE A 164 0.46 3.03 -23.63
CA ILE A 164 -0.31 1.82 -24.01
C ILE A 164 0.66 0.70 -24.40
N LYS A 165 1.67 1.01 -25.22
CA LYS A 165 2.72 0.05 -25.57
C LYS A 165 3.50 -0.40 -24.33
N ARG A 166 3.89 0.54 -23.45
CA ARG A 166 4.60 0.21 -22.22
C ARG A 166 3.77 -0.69 -21.29
N PHE A 167 2.48 -0.42 -21.16
CA PHE A 167 1.57 -1.28 -20.39
C PHE A 167 1.54 -2.69 -20.96
N LYS A 168 1.44 -2.83 -22.29
CA LYS A 168 1.44 -4.13 -22.97
C LYS A 168 2.72 -4.93 -22.69
N GLU A 169 3.89 -4.29 -22.73
CA GLU A 169 5.17 -4.93 -22.38
C GLU A 169 5.17 -5.47 -20.95
N ILE A 170 4.69 -4.68 -19.98
CA ILE A 170 4.59 -5.09 -18.57
C ILE A 170 3.57 -6.22 -18.42
N TYR A 171 2.43 -6.12 -19.10
CA TYR A 171 1.38 -7.13 -19.10
C TYR A 171 1.89 -8.49 -19.60
N GLU A 172 2.56 -8.51 -20.75
CA GLU A 172 3.13 -9.72 -21.36
C GLU A 172 4.18 -10.39 -20.46
N ASN A 173 4.86 -9.60 -19.61
CA ASN A 173 5.83 -10.11 -18.66
C ASN A 173 5.28 -10.38 -17.25
N SER A 174 3.99 -10.12 -17.02
CA SER A 174 3.32 -10.35 -15.74
C SER A 174 2.57 -11.68 -15.71
N MET A 175 2.20 -12.13 -14.53
CA MET A 175 1.51 -13.40 -14.29
C MET A 175 0.16 -13.17 -13.62
N ASP A 176 -0.78 -14.11 -13.82
CA ASP A 176 -2.09 -14.10 -13.18
C ASP A 176 -1.96 -14.19 -11.66
N PHE A 177 -2.56 -13.22 -10.96
CA PHE A 177 -2.55 -13.12 -9.50
C PHE A 177 -3.20 -14.30 -8.80
N LEU A 178 -4.34 -14.75 -9.32
CA LEU A 178 -5.05 -15.88 -8.76
C LEU A 178 -4.55 -17.20 -9.34
N SER A 179 -4.41 -18.18 -8.46
CA SER A 179 -4.20 -19.57 -8.88
C SER A 179 -5.44 -20.11 -9.62
N GLU A 180 -5.28 -21.09 -10.50
CA GLU A 180 -6.43 -21.69 -11.20
C GLU A 180 -7.35 -22.39 -10.21
N LYS A 181 -6.78 -22.95 -9.13
CA LYS A 181 -7.54 -23.54 -8.05
C LYS A 181 -8.37 -22.49 -7.30
N THR A 182 -7.79 -21.33 -6.99
CA THR A 182 -8.52 -20.21 -6.35
C THR A 182 -9.68 -19.76 -7.22
N LYS A 183 -9.46 -19.56 -8.53
CA LYS A 183 -10.52 -19.19 -9.48
C LYS A 183 -11.67 -20.20 -9.48
N LYS A 184 -11.36 -21.50 -9.59
CA LYS A 184 -12.37 -22.57 -9.54
C LYS A 184 -13.12 -22.60 -8.21
N LYS A 185 -12.42 -22.38 -7.10
CA LYS A 185 -13.04 -22.33 -5.78
C LYS A 185 -14.02 -21.16 -5.66
N ILE A 186 -13.62 -19.96 -6.09
CA ILE A 186 -14.50 -18.79 -6.15
C ILE A 186 -15.74 -19.07 -7.00
N GLN A 187 -15.58 -19.62 -8.21
CA GLN A 187 -16.71 -20.00 -9.07
C GLN A 187 -17.64 -20.99 -8.39
N SER A 188 -17.10 -22.00 -7.70
CA SER A 188 -17.91 -22.99 -6.98
C SER A 188 -18.67 -22.39 -5.80
N LEU A 189 -18.12 -21.37 -5.13
CA LEU A 189 -18.75 -20.69 -4.00
C LEU A 189 -19.86 -19.75 -4.46
N ILE A 190 -19.65 -19.01 -5.56
CA ILE A 190 -20.69 -18.20 -6.20
C ILE A 190 -21.90 -19.09 -6.56
N LEU A 191 -21.67 -20.27 -7.14
CA LEU A 191 -22.73 -21.21 -7.51
C LEU A 191 -23.49 -21.80 -6.30
N ARG A 192 -22.85 -21.86 -5.12
CA ARG A 192 -23.44 -22.42 -3.90
C ARG A 192 -24.11 -21.37 -3.02
N ALA A 193 -23.88 -20.07 -3.26
CA ALA A 193 -24.36 -18.96 -2.43
C ALA A 193 -24.01 -19.11 -0.92
N GLU A 194 -22.91 -19.79 -0.63
CA GLU A 194 -22.46 -20.10 0.74
C GLU A 194 -21.24 -19.23 1.10
N ASN A 195 -21.33 -18.50 2.21
CA ASN A 195 -20.16 -17.84 2.82
C ASN A 195 -19.35 -18.89 3.60
N ILE A 196 -18.38 -19.53 2.95
CA ILE A 196 -17.47 -20.48 3.60
C ILE A 196 -16.03 -19.98 3.44
N LEU A 197 -15.25 -20.06 4.53
CA LEU A 197 -13.83 -19.74 4.57
C LEU A 197 -13.07 -20.29 3.35
N ILE A 198 -12.56 -19.40 2.49
CA ILE A 198 -11.87 -19.77 1.25
C ILE A 198 -10.49 -20.38 1.50
N PHE A 199 -9.84 -20.13 2.65
CA PHE A 199 -8.46 -20.53 2.88
C PHE A 199 -8.30 -21.43 4.10
N THR A 200 -8.16 -22.73 3.86
CA THR A 200 -7.58 -23.67 4.83
C THR A 200 -6.05 -23.66 4.73
N PRO A 201 -5.31 -24.16 5.74
CA PRO A 201 -3.85 -24.31 5.64
C PRO A 201 -3.40 -25.14 4.43
N ASP A 202 -4.16 -26.18 4.07
CA ASP A 202 -3.87 -27.03 2.91
C ASP A 202 -4.03 -26.25 1.60
N ASP A 203 -5.11 -25.44 1.47
CA ASP A 203 -5.31 -24.58 0.30
C ASP A 203 -4.14 -23.59 0.11
N ARG A 204 -3.63 -23.04 1.22
CA ARG A 204 -2.48 -22.11 1.18
C ARG A 204 -1.21 -22.81 0.71
N ALA A 205 -0.95 -24.02 1.20
CA ALA A 205 0.22 -24.80 0.81
C ALA A 205 0.19 -25.13 -0.69
N GLU A 206 -0.96 -25.56 -1.21
CA GLU A 206 -1.12 -25.87 -2.64
C GLU A 206 -1.00 -24.62 -3.52
N ALA A 207 -1.58 -23.49 -3.11
CA ALA A 207 -1.45 -22.23 -3.84
C ALA A 207 0.02 -21.79 -3.97
N ILE A 208 0.82 -21.96 -2.91
CA ILE A 208 2.27 -21.70 -2.96
C ILE A 208 2.94 -22.62 -3.98
N VAL A 209 2.65 -23.94 -3.94
CA VAL A 209 3.25 -24.90 -4.88
C VAL A 209 2.92 -24.54 -6.33
N GLU A 210 1.67 -24.18 -6.61
CA GLU A 210 1.25 -23.76 -7.96
C GLU A 210 1.98 -22.48 -8.41
N LYS A 211 2.09 -21.47 -7.53
CA LYS A 211 2.84 -20.24 -7.85
C LYS A 211 4.30 -20.51 -8.12
N VAL A 212 4.95 -21.36 -7.32
CA VAL A 212 6.36 -21.76 -7.54
C VAL A 212 6.52 -22.47 -8.89
N GLN A 213 5.61 -23.38 -9.25
CA GLN A 213 5.65 -24.05 -10.55
C GLN A 213 5.50 -23.06 -11.73
N ARG A 214 4.60 -22.09 -11.62
CA ARG A 214 4.44 -21.02 -12.63
C ARG A 214 5.72 -20.20 -12.78
N GLN A 215 6.37 -19.83 -11.67
CA GLN A 215 7.63 -19.09 -11.70
C GLN A 215 8.74 -19.89 -12.39
N ILE A 216 8.85 -21.19 -12.11
CA ILE A 216 9.84 -22.07 -12.78
C ILE A 216 9.58 -22.11 -14.28
N GLN A 217 8.32 -22.31 -14.70
CA GLN A 217 7.94 -22.33 -16.12
C GLN A 217 8.20 -21.00 -16.83
N ALA A 218 8.03 -19.89 -16.11
CA ALA A 218 8.24 -18.54 -16.62
C ALA A 218 9.72 -18.08 -16.62
N GLY A 219 10.65 -18.93 -16.15
CA GLY A 219 12.07 -18.61 -16.08
C GLY A 219 12.45 -17.68 -14.93
N GLY A 220 11.68 -17.66 -13.83
CA GLY A 220 11.94 -16.82 -12.67
C GLY A 220 13.28 -17.13 -11.97
N ASP A 221 13.91 -16.11 -11.40
CA ASP A 221 15.21 -16.24 -10.72
C ASP A 221 15.05 -16.56 -9.24
N ALA A 222 15.28 -17.82 -8.88
CA ALA A 222 15.28 -18.28 -7.49
C ALA A 222 16.40 -17.64 -6.65
N GLY A 223 17.54 -17.30 -7.25
CA GLY A 223 18.66 -16.65 -6.56
C GLY A 223 18.28 -15.25 -6.08
N SER A 224 17.64 -14.46 -6.95
CA SER A 224 17.10 -13.14 -6.60
C SER A 224 16.10 -13.23 -5.45
N LEU A 225 15.16 -14.18 -5.48
CA LEU A 225 14.21 -14.40 -4.37
C LEU A 225 14.93 -14.69 -3.04
N VAL A 226 15.92 -15.60 -3.01
CA VAL A 226 16.64 -15.93 -1.77
C VAL A 226 17.38 -14.72 -1.21
N ILE A 227 18.07 -13.96 -2.08
CA ILE A 227 18.79 -12.75 -1.69
C ILE A 227 17.83 -11.70 -1.13
N GLU A 228 16.66 -11.55 -1.75
CA GLU A 228 15.58 -10.68 -1.30
C GLU A 228 15.12 -11.08 0.11
N VAL A 229 14.83 -12.37 0.38
CA VAL A 229 14.37 -12.84 1.71
C VAL A 229 15.43 -12.50 2.76
N MET A 230 16.70 -12.78 2.45
CA MET A 230 17.80 -12.57 3.39
C MET A 230 17.98 -11.10 3.74
N ASN A 231 17.96 -10.22 2.73
CA ASN A 231 18.05 -8.78 2.92
C ASN A 231 16.84 -8.25 3.71
N GLU A 232 15.65 -8.74 3.43
CA GLU A 232 14.43 -8.34 4.13
C GLU A 232 14.45 -8.77 5.59
N LYS A 233 14.90 -10.01 5.87
CA LYS A 233 15.10 -10.51 7.24
C LYS A 233 16.05 -9.60 8.01
N GLU A 234 17.21 -9.28 7.45
CA GLU A 234 18.19 -8.40 8.09
C GLU A 234 17.62 -6.99 8.34
N ARG A 235 16.88 -6.43 7.38
CA ARG A 235 16.20 -5.13 7.51
C ARG A 235 15.13 -5.15 8.59
N THR A 236 14.35 -6.22 8.67
CA THR A 236 13.26 -6.39 9.64
C THR A 236 13.81 -6.55 11.05
N GLU A 237 14.87 -7.34 11.23
CA GLU A 237 15.59 -7.46 12.50
C GLU A 237 16.12 -6.10 12.96
N LYS A 238 16.73 -5.32 12.06
CA LYS A 238 17.15 -3.93 12.36
C LYS A 238 15.98 -3.07 12.82
N ARG A 239 14.84 -3.16 12.14
CA ARG A 239 13.65 -2.36 12.47
C ARG A 239 13.01 -2.79 13.79
N ILE A 240 13.00 -4.08 14.10
CA ILE A 240 12.54 -4.60 15.41
C ILE A 240 13.42 -4.02 16.52
N MET A 241 14.74 -4.06 16.35
CA MET A 241 15.67 -3.46 17.33
C MET A 241 15.45 -1.95 17.51
N GLU A 242 15.12 -1.22 16.43
CA GLU A 242 14.76 0.20 16.52
C GLU A 242 13.45 0.43 17.29
N ILE A 243 12.42 -0.40 17.03
CA ILE A 243 11.14 -0.33 17.73
C ILE A 243 11.31 -0.62 19.22
N GLU A 244 12.02 -1.68 19.58
CA GLU A 244 12.32 -2.03 20.97
C GLU A 244 13.08 -0.90 21.69
N ARG A 245 13.95 -0.19 20.98
CA ARG A 245 14.63 1.00 21.53
C ARG A 245 13.65 2.13 21.80
N VAL A 246 12.78 2.44 20.83
CA VAL A 246 11.76 3.49 20.99
C VAL A 246 10.80 3.13 22.12
N GLU A 247 10.42 1.86 22.25
CA GLU A 247 9.61 1.35 23.34
C GLU A 247 10.30 1.58 24.70
N LYS A 248 11.57 1.17 24.86
CA LYS A 248 12.35 1.45 26.07
C LYS A 248 12.45 2.94 26.39
N ILE A 249 12.60 3.79 25.38
CA ILE A 249 12.58 5.25 25.58
C ILE A 249 11.22 5.69 26.10
N ILE A 250 10.13 5.27 25.46
CA ILE A 250 8.75 5.61 25.85
C ILE A 250 8.46 5.14 27.28
N GLU A 251 8.84 3.92 27.65
CA GLU A 251 8.69 3.38 29.00
C GLU A 251 9.40 4.24 30.06
N ASN A 252 10.59 4.77 29.74
CA ASN A 252 11.34 5.59 30.69
C ASN A 252 10.81 7.02 30.78
N VAL A 253 10.26 7.58 29.70
CA VAL A 253 9.78 8.98 29.68
C VAL A 253 8.29 9.12 30.00
N THR A 254 7.56 8.00 30.16
CA THR A 254 6.13 8.01 30.47
C THR A 254 5.82 7.27 31.77
N LYS A 255 4.68 7.63 32.37
CA LYS A 255 4.11 6.98 33.56
C LYS A 255 2.62 6.71 33.34
N LYS A 256 2.13 5.62 33.94
CA LYS A 256 0.71 5.27 33.90
C LYS A 256 -0.07 6.14 34.88
N THR A 257 -1.19 6.71 34.44
CA THR A 257 -2.14 7.51 35.23
C THR A 257 -3.54 6.91 35.14
N LYS A 258 -4.49 7.44 35.94
CA LYS A 258 -5.90 7.00 35.87
C LYS A 258 -6.55 7.25 34.49
N ASP A 259 -6.07 8.26 33.76
CA ASP A 259 -6.58 8.68 32.44
C ASP A 259 -5.74 8.16 31.25
N GLY A 260 -4.76 7.26 31.49
CA GLY A 260 -3.90 6.68 30.47
C GLY A 260 -2.42 6.80 30.77
N TYR A 261 -1.66 7.48 29.90
CA TYR A 261 -0.22 7.71 30.07
C TYR A 261 0.08 9.21 30.09
N SER A 262 0.98 9.64 30.97
CA SER A 262 1.53 11.00 30.97
C SER A 262 3.05 10.98 30.95
N PHE A 263 3.67 12.05 30.47
CA PHE A 263 5.12 12.17 30.55
C PHE A 263 5.59 12.29 31.99
N GLU A 264 6.80 11.80 32.24
CA GLU A 264 7.48 12.03 33.51
C GLU A 264 7.76 13.52 33.72
N PRO A 265 7.72 14.02 34.97
CA PRO A 265 8.00 15.42 35.26
C PRO A 265 9.39 15.85 34.77
N LYS A 266 9.54 17.12 34.39
CA LYS A 266 10.78 17.69 33.84
C LYS A 266 12.03 17.37 34.67
N GLN A 267 11.94 17.42 36.00
CA GLN A 267 13.08 17.11 36.88
C GLN A 267 13.52 15.64 36.75
N LYS A 268 12.57 14.71 36.60
CA LYS A 268 12.85 13.28 36.42
C LYS A 268 13.38 12.97 35.02
N LEU A 269 12.90 13.69 34.01
CA LEU A 269 13.45 13.58 32.65
C LEU A 269 14.92 14.03 32.58
N ILE A 270 15.28 15.08 33.32
CA ILE A 270 16.67 15.57 33.41
C ILE A 270 17.58 14.50 34.04
N THR A 271 17.13 13.82 35.10
CA THR A 271 17.92 12.75 35.74
C THR A 271 17.98 11.47 34.91
N LEU A 272 16.98 11.22 34.05
CA LEU A 272 16.97 10.08 33.12
C LEU A 272 17.86 10.28 31.88
N LYS A 273 18.44 11.48 31.68
CA LYS A 273 19.21 11.81 30.47
C LYS A 273 20.37 10.85 30.20
N GLU A 274 21.15 10.47 31.20
CA GLU A 274 22.29 9.54 31.03
C GLU A 274 21.81 8.11 30.73
N LYS A 275 20.72 7.66 31.36
CA LYS A 275 20.11 6.36 31.07
C LYS A 275 19.54 6.31 29.64
N LEU A 276 18.91 7.39 29.18
CA LEU A 276 18.41 7.52 27.81
C LEU A 276 19.56 7.58 26.80
N LYS A 277 20.68 8.22 27.16
CA LYS A 277 21.89 8.27 26.33
C LYS A 277 22.47 6.87 26.11
N GLU A 278 22.46 6.02 27.13
CA GLU A 278 22.86 4.61 27.03
C GLU A 278 21.93 3.81 26.10
N ILE A 279 20.61 3.94 26.27
CA ILE A 279 19.60 3.28 25.42
C ILE A 279 19.78 3.69 23.94
N VAL A 280 20.19 4.94 23.70
CA VAL A 280 20.41 5.49 22.36
C VAL A 280 21.79 5.13 21.80
N SER A 281 22.82 4.97 22.64
CA SER A 281 24.21 4.73 22.22
C SER A 281 24.55 3.28 21.93
N PHE A 282 23.76 2.30 22.40
CA PHE A 282 23.97 0.87 22.14
C PHE A 282 23.80 0.43 20.68
N SER A 283 23.75 1.35 19.71
CA SER A 283 23.69 1.02 18.29
C SER A 283 25.08 1.03 17.65
N HIS A 284 25.44 -0.09 17.02
CA HIS A 284 26.49 -0.18 16.02
C HIS A 284 26.56 1.06 15.10
N LYS A 285 27.78 1.42 14.68
CA LYS A 285 28.26 2.59 13.90
C LYS A 285 27.46 3.05 12.64
N ARG A 286 26.24 2.59 12.33
CA ARG A 286 25.59 2.82 11.02
C ARG A 286 24.24 3.56 10.99
N THR A 287 23.64 4.00 12.09
CA THR A 287 22.35 4.72 12.05
C THR A 287 22.38 6.07 12.80
N GLN A 288 22.97 7.09 12.18
CA GLN A 288 22.98 8.47 12.72
C GLN A 288 21.77 9.34 12.29
N GLY A 289 20.88 8.87 11.39
CA GLY A 289 19.80 9.70 10.84
C GLY A 289 18.59 9.91 11.76
N SER A 290 18.09 8.86 12.39
CA SER A 290 16.81 8.86 13.14
C SER A 290 16.92 9.47 14.54
N VAL A 291 18.13 9.46 15.11
CA VAL A 291 18.44 9.96 16.47
C VAL A 291 18.22 11.47 16.59
N LYS A 292 18.47 12.22 15.50
CA LYS A 292 18.40 13.68 15.49
C LYS A 292 16.95 14.20 15.57
N PHE A 293 16.00 13.49 14.96
CA PHE A 293 14.59 13.89 14.95
C PHE A 293 13.91 13.70 16.32
N PHE A 294 14.21 12.61 17.02
CA PHE A 294 13.63 12.32 18.34
C PHE A 294 14.22 13.21 19.44
N MET A 295 15.53 13.47 19.41
CA MET A 295 16.18 14.42 20.32
C MET A 295 15.63 15.84 20.17
N CYS A 296 15.35 16.28 18.92
CA CYS A 296 14.69 17.57 18.68
C CYS A 296 13.30 17.68 19.31
N LYS A 297 12.50 16.60 19.32
CA LYS A 297 11.17 16.62 19.96
C LYS A 297 11.25 16.60 21.48
N ILE A 298 12.22 15.89 22.06
CA ILE A 298 12.49 15.90 23.50
C ILE A 298 12.94 17.29 23.95
N ASP A 299 13.88 17.91 23.24
CA ASP A 299 14.34 19.28 23.51
C ASP A 299 13.20 20.30 23.40
N ARG A 300 12.29 20.10 22.46
CA ARG A 300 11.08 20.92 22.29
C ARG A 300 10.10 20.75 23.47
N ALA A 301 9.84 19.52 23.92
CA ALA A 301 9.01 19.26 25.10
C ALA A 301 9.62 19.84 26.39
N ILE A 302 10.94 19.81 26.54
CA ILE A 302 11.68 20.42 27.66
C ILE A 302 11.55 21.95 27.67
N LYS A 303 11.51 22.59 26.49
CA LYS A 303 11.40 24.04 26.31
C LYS A 303 9.96 24.56 26.43
N GLU A 304 8.97 23.82 25.95
CA GLU A 304 7.60 24.34 25.79
C GLU A 304 6.65 24.04 26.97
N GLY A 305 7.05 23.27 28.00
CA GLY A 305 6.26 23.08 29.22
C GLY A 305 4.87 22.46 29.02
N VAL A 306 4.67 21.72 27.92
CA VAL A 306 3.37 21.17 27.51
C VAL A 306 3.03 19.94 28.34
N SER A 307 1.92 20.00 29.08
CA SER A 307 1.47 18.98 30.04
C SER A 307 0.54 17.90 29.46
N SER A 308 0.21 17.92 28.17
CA SER A 308 -0.59 16.86 27.54
C SER A 308 -0.44 16.79 26.02
N ILE A 309 -0.38 15.57 25.48
CA ILE A 309 -0.58 15.25 24.07
C ILE A 309 -1.71 14.21 24.03
N LYS A 310 -2.85 14.54 23.38
CA LYS A 310 -3.88 13.55 23.09
C LYS A 310 -3.47 12.74 21.87
N LEU A 311 -3.09 11.49 22.08
CA LEU A 311 -2.98 10.52 21.00
C LEU A 311 -4.40 10.14 20.52
N PRO A 312 -4.57 9.79 19.22
CA PRO A 312 -5.85 9.32 18.70
C PRO A 312 -6.30 8.07 19.48
N LYS A 313 -7.57 8.08 19.90
CA LYS A 313 -8.18 6.92 20.58
C LYS A 313 -8.13 5.73 19.63
N ASN A 314 -7.36 4.70 20.00
CA ASN A 314 -7.56 3.36 19.47
C ASN A 314 -8.98 2.92 19.86
N GLN A 315 -9.87 2.77 18.88
CA GLN A 315 -11.09 1.99 19.05
C GLN A 315 -10.69 0.51 19.11
N THR A 316 -10.25 0.05 20.28
CA THR A 316 -10.25 -1.38 20.57
C THR A 316 -11.69 -1.79 20.86
N LYS A 317 -12.28 -2.50 19.88
CA LYS A 317 -13.51 -3.27 20.02
C LYS A 317 -13.47 -4.09 21.31
N LYS A 318 -14.56 -4.06 22.07
CA LYS A 318 -14.84 -5.05 23.12
C LYS A 318 -14.99 -6.42 22.45
N GLY A 319 -13.96 -7.26 22.52
CA GLY A 319 -14.09 -8.70 22.45
C GLY A 319 -14.28 -9.21 23.87
N GLY A 320 -15.53 -9.37 24.28
CA GLY A 320 -15.85 -10.12 25.51
C GLY A 320 -15.84 -11.60 25.18
N ILE A 321 -14.87 -12.32 25.71
CA ILE A 321 -15.02 -13.76 26.00
C ILE A 321 -14.40 -13.95 27.39
N HIS A 322 -15.26 -14.18 28.37
CA HIS A 322 -14.91 -14.86 29.61
C HIS A 322 -15.76 -16.14 29.67
N PRO A 323 -15.25 -17.17 30.37
CA PRO A 323 -15.60 -18.59 30.19
C PRO A 323 -17.06 -18.95 30.45
#